data_AF-A0A553NVL3-F1
#
_entry.id   AF-A0A553NVL3-F1
#
_cell.length_a   1.000
_cell.length_b   1.000
_cell.length_c   1.000
_cell.angle_alpha   90.00
_cell.angle_beta   90.00
_cell.angle_gamma   90.00
#
_symmetry.space_group_name_H-M   'P 1'
#
loop_
_entity.id
_entity.type
_entity.pdbx_description
1 polymer ?
#
loop_
_entity_poly.entity_id
_entity_poly.type
_entity_poly.pdbx_seq_one_letter_code
_entity_poly.pdbx_strand_id
1 'polypeptide(L)'
;MQEWLSFSLSGSPHDVSCRPSLVPKETAAKKWTIYFCSTMVEKWILIISELRRVSQLSYKSDIITVSGLDEGDKKAIDRAFPDVVCQQDTDDDRFVLKGPLFNAMKVVNILTTQRGFSMKWNPTQHNIPLKPGNHDDRFAMLYHLSKTVSDQ
;
A
#
# COMPACT_ATOMS: atom_id res chain seq x y z
N MET A 1 51.94 23.52 17.92
CA MET A 1 51.53 23.29 16.53
C MET A 1 50.13 22.69 16.59
N GLN A 2 49.00 23.43 16.52
CA GLN A 2 48.56 24.43 15.51
C GLN A 2 48.73 23.84 14.09
N GLU A 3 47.74 23.71 13.21
CA GLU A 3 46.50 24.47 12.91
C GLU A 3 45.38 23.51 12.39
N TRP A 4 44.11 23.65 12.78
CA TRP A 4 42.98 24.35 12.12
C TRP A 4 42.79 24.07 10.61
N LEU A 5 41.61 23.54 10.25
CA LEU A 5 40.74 24.17 9.23
C LEU A 5 39.29 23.69 9.38
N SER A 6 38.41 24.67 9.28
CA SER A 6 37.00 24.71 9.62
C SER A 6 36.14 24.42 8.39
N PHE A 7 34.93 23.88 8.58
CA PHE A 7 33.84 24.06 7.61
C PHE A 7 32.61 24.60 8.32
N SER A 8 32.17 25.77 7.86
CA SER A 8 30.98 26.49 8.28
C SER A 8 29.75 25.96 7.54
N LEU A 9 28.68 25.67 8.28
CA LEU A 9 27.32 25.73 7.75
C LEU A 9 26.55 26.79 8.54
N SER A 10 26.11 27.79 7.79
CA SER A 10 25.30 28.93 8.20
C SER A 10 23.92 28.52 8.72
N GLY A 11 23.36 29.34 9.62
CA GLY A 11 22.17 29.10 10.46
C GLY A 11 20.83 28.92 9.72
N SER A 12 19.69 28.80 10.38
CA SER A 12 19.28 28.90 11.80
C SER A 12 18.01 28.05 11.98
N PRO A 13 17.72 27.59 13.20
CA PRO A 13 16.33 27.60 13.65
C PRO A 13 16.20 28.43 14.94
N HIS A 14 15.11 29.16 14.99
CA HIS A 14 14.73 30.11 16.00
C HIS A 14 14.87 29.60 17.45
N ASP A 15 15.35 30.54 18.26
CA ASP A 15 15.23 30.66 19.71
C ASP A 15 14.02 29.94 20.33
N VAL A 16 14.30 29.02 21.27
CA VAL A 16 13.67 29.08 22.60
C VAL A 16 14.73 28.71 23.65
N SER A 17 15.39 29.73 24.19
CA SER A 17 16.21 29.63 25.40
C SER A 17 15.32 29.41 26.62
N CYS A 18 15.13 28.16 27.05
CA CYS A 18 14.60 27.85 28.38
C CYS A 18 15.74 27.93 29.41
N ARG A 19 15.83 29.07 30.12
CA ARG A 19 16.62 29.16 31.36
C ARG A 19 16.05 28.18 32.40
N PRO A 20 16.87 27.37 33.09
CA PRO A 20 16.42 26.73 34.32
C PRO A 20 16.35 27.77 35.43
N SER A 21 15.13 28.19 35.81
CA SER A 21 14.92 28.94 37.05
C SER A 21 14.80 27.98 38.23
N LEU A 22 15.25 28.48 39.37
CA LEU A 22 15.43 27.76 40.62
C LEU A 22 14.13 27.16 41.18
N VAL A 23 14.31 25.95 41.67
CA VAL A 23 13.40 25.03 42.37
C VAL A 23 12.46 25.71 43.39
N PRO A 24 11.17 25.36 43.37
CA PRO A 24 10.39 25.23 44.61
C PRO A 24 10.33 23.75 45.02
N LYS A 25 10.75 23.47 46.26
CA LYS A 25 10.52 22.20 46.93
C LYS A 25 9.03 22.10 47.23
N GLU A 26 8.31 21.38 46.39
CA GLU A 26 6.96 20.94 46.70
C GLU A 26 6.80 19.50 46.21
N THR A 27 6.27 18.66 47.08
CA THR A 27 6.11 17.20 46.97
C THR A 27 5.42 16.81 45.67
N ALA A 28 6.21 16.55 44.62
CA ALA A 28 5.74 16.13 43.33
C ALA A 28 5.32 14.65 43.38
N ALA A 29 4.01 14.42 43.43
CA ALA A 29 3.45 13.15 43.02
C ALA A 29 4.00 12.81 41.63
N LYS A 30 4.75 11.70 41.52
CA LYS A 30 5.30 11.20 40.26
C LYS A 30 4.14 10.84 39.34
N LYS A 31 3.72 11.80 38.51
CA LYS A 31 2.76 11.61 37.44
C LYS A 31 3.46 10.78 36.37
N TRP A 32 3.19 9.48 36.36
CA TRP A 32 3.63 8.60 35.29
C TRP A 32 2.83 8.93 34.04
N THR A 33 3.45 9.65 33.10
CA THR A 33 2.93 9.77 31.74
C THR A 33 3.14 8.41 31.08
N ILE A 34 2.06 7.63 30.98
CA ILE A 34 2.06 6.39 30.22
C ILE A 34 2.09 6.77 28.74
N TYR A 35 3.22 6.54 28.08
CA TYR A 35 3.30 6.62 26.63
C TYR A 35 2.66 5.34 26.07
N PHE A 36 1.42 5.43 25.63
CA PHE A 36 0.83 4.41 24.77
C PHE A 36 1.56 4.49 23.42
N CYS A 37 2.59 3.68 23.25
CA CYS A 37 3.17 3.41 21.95
C CYS A 37 2.18 2.51 21.21
N SER A 38 1.19 3.13 20.55
CA SER A 38 0.31 2.43 19.62
C SER A 38 1.17 2.00 18.44
N THR A 39 1.46 0.70 18.34
CA THR A 39 2.10 0.13 17.15
C THR A 39 1.12 0.25 16.01
N MET A 40 1.43 1.07 15.01
CA MET A 40 0.59 1.18 13.82
C MET A 40 0.56 -0.17 13.09
N VAL A 41 -0.60 -0.82 13.08
CA VAL A 41 -0.81 -2.08 12.34
C VAL A 41 -0.95 -1.73 10.87
N GLU A 42 -0.15 -2.35 9.99
CA GLU A 42 -0.32 -2.20 8.54
C GLU A 42 -1.08 -3.39 7.96
N LYS A 43 -2.12 -3.08 7.18
CA LYS A 43 -2.84 -4.06 6.38
C LYS A 43 -2.26 -4.11 4.98
N TRP A 44 -1.91 -5.32 4.55
CA TRP A 44 -1.30 -5.59 3.26
C TRP A 44 -2.29 -6.24 2.30
N ILE A 45 -2.21 -5.86 1.03
CA ILE A 45 -2.96 -6.47 -0.05
C ILE A 45 -2.05 -6.75 -1.24
N LEU A 46 -2.37 -7.80 -1.97
CA LEU A 46 -1.71 -8.20 -3.20
C LEU A 46 -2.75 -8.26 -4.32
N ILE A 47 -2.52 -7.50 -5.39
CA ILE A 47 -3.30 -7.55 -6.62
C ILE A 47 -2.48 -8.30 -7.66
N ILE A 48 -3.05 -9.33 -8.26
CA ILE A 48 -2.47 -10.12 -9.34
C ILE A 48 -3.36 -9.95 -10.56
N SER A 49 -2.78 -9.51 -11.68
CA SER A 49 -3.48 -9.34 -12.95
C SER A 49 -2.82 -10.23 -14.00
N GLU A 50 -3.57 -11.21 -14.49
CA GLU A 50 -3.12 -12.05 -15.61
C GLU A 50 -3.37 -11.32 -16.92
N LEU A 51 -2.28 -10.83 -17.53
CA LEU A 51 -2.32 -10.07 -18.76
C LEU A 51 -2.09 -10.99 -19.95
N ARG A 52 -2.96 -10.86 -20.95
CA ARG A 52 -2.84 -11.49 -22.26
C ARG A 52 -2.62 -10.40 -23.32
N ARG A 53 -1.75 -10.69 -24.28
CA ARG A 53 -1.61 -9.84 -25.46
C ARG A 53 -2.87 -9.90 -26.32
N VAL A 54 -3.52 -8.76 -26.53
CA VAL A 54 -4.59 -8.61 -27.51
C VAL A 54 -3.98 -8.02 -28.77
N SER A 55 -4.13 -8.73 -29.90
CA SER A 55 -3.54 -8.34 -31.18
C SER A 55 -3.86 -6.87 -31.50
N GLN A 56 -2.82 -6.09 -31.78
CA GLN A 56 -2.88 -4.66 -32.15
C GLN A 56 -3.38 -3.67 -31.07
N LEU A 57 -3.83 -4.10 -29.89
CA LEU A 57 -4.57 -3.23 -28.97
C LEU A 57 -3.92 -2.96 -27.61
N SER A 58 -2.99 -3.80 -27.13
CA SER A 58 -2.23 -3.77 -25.84
C SER A 58 -2.40 -5.06 -25.02
N TYR A 59 -1.84 -5.08 -23.81
CA TYR A 59 -2.09 -6.13 -22.82
C TYR A 59 -3.35 -5.83 -22.03
N LYS A 60 -4.19 -6.86 -21.85
CA LYS A 60 -5.47 -6.77 -21.16
C LYS A 60 -5.64 -7.95 -20.21
N SER A 61 -6.36 -7.74 -19.12
CA SER A 61 -6.59 -8.75 -18.09
C SER A 61 -8.02 -9.26 -18.19
N ASP A 62 -8.21 -10.56 -18.27
CA ASP A 62 -9.57 -11.14 -18.16
C ASP A 62 -9.91 -11.53 -16.71
N ILE A 63 -8.86 -11.66 -15.88
CA ILE A 63 -8.95 -12.07 -14.49
C ILE A 63 -8.04 -11.16 -13.67
N ILE A 64 -8.58 -10.59 -12.59
CA ILE A 64 -7.81 -9.91 -11.55
C ILE A 64 -8.14 -10.56 -10.22
N THR A 65 -7.12 -10.96 -9.49
CA THR A 65 -7.25 -11.55 -8.15
C THR A 65 -6.67 -10.59 -7.13
N VAL A 66 -7.41 -10.33 -6.06
CA VAL A 66 -7.00 -9.43 -4.98
C VAL A 66 -7.10 -10.15 -3.64
N SER A 67 -6.01 -10.14 -2.88
CA SER A 67 -5.95 -10.79 -1.55
C SER A 67 -5.95 -9.74 -0.44
N GLY A 68 -6.59 -10.07 0.69
CA GLY A 68 -6.55 -9.25 1.91
C GLY A 68 -7.52 -8.06 1.91
N LEU A 69 -8.56 -8.04 1.06
CA LEU A 69 -9.56 -6.96 1.06
C LEU A 69 -10.52 -7.07 2.25
N ASP A 70 -10.92 -5.93 2.84
CA ASP A 70 -12.05 -5.89 3.76
C ASP A 70 -13.37 -5.67 3.01
N GLU A 71 -14.49 -5.85 3.71
CA GLU A 71 -15.83 -5.70 3.14
C GLU A 71 -16.06 -4.30 2.52
N GLY A 72 -15.48 -3.26 3.11
CA GLY A 72 -15.58 -1.90 2.57
C GLY A 72 -14.76 -1.72 1.29
N ASP A 73 -13.59 -2.35 1.22
CA ASP A 73 -12.74 -2.38 0.03
C ASP A 73 -13.44 -3.15 -1.11
N LYS A 74 -14.01 -4.33 -0.82
CA LYS A 74 -14.78 -5.16 -1.76
C LYS A 74 -15.94 -4.38 -2.37
N LYS A 75 -16.77 -3.71 -1.54
CA LYS A 75 -17.88 -2.87 -2.00
C LYS A 75 -17.46 -1.69 -2.87
N ALA A 76 -16.31 -1.07 -2.58
CA ALA A 76 -15.81 0.04 -3.39
C ALA A 76 -15.42 -0.42 -4.80
N ILE A 77 -14.83 -1.61 -4.90
CA ILE A 77 -14.51 -2.25 -6.18
C ILE A 77 -15.81 -2.61 -6.91
N ASP A 78 -16.74 -3.32 -6.26
CA ASP A 78 -18.02 -3.72 -6.89
C ASP A 78 -18.79 -2.54 -7.48
N ARG A 79 -18.85 -1.42 -6.75
CA ARG A 79 -19.50 -0.20 -7.23
C ARG A 79 -18.84 0.36 -8.49
N ALA A 80 -17.53 0.25 -8.62
CA ALA A 80 -16.78 0.77 -9.77
C ALA A 80 -16.83 -0.15 -11.00
N PHE A 81 -17.32 -1.38 -10.81
CA PHE A 81 -17.39 -2.45 -11.80
C PHE A 81 -18.76 -3.17 -11.74
N PRO A 82 -19.88 -2.47 -11.99
CA PRO A 82 -21.22 -3.04 -11.85
C PRO A 82 -21.52 -4.18 -12.82
N ASP A 83 -20.85 -4.19 -13.98
CA ASP A 83 -21.05 -5.18 -15.04
C ASP A 83 -20.09 -6.38 -14.94
N VAL A 84 -19.31 -6.47 -13.86
CA VAL A 84 -18.24 -7.47 -13.68
C VAL A 84 -18.68 -8.51 -12.68
N VAL A 85 -18.36 -9.77 -12.96
CA VAL A 85 -18.58 -10.84 -12.00
C VAL A 85 -17.46 -10.77 -10.96
N CYS A 86 -17.80 -10.26 -9.79
CA CYS A 86 -16.96 -10.28 -8.60
C CYS A 86 -17.35 -11.50 -7.75
N GLN A 87 -16.38 -12.35 -7.45
CA GLN A 87 -16.57 -13.56 -6.67
C GLN A 87 -15.51 -13.64 -5.58
N GLN A 88 -15.92 -13.95 -4.36
CA GLN A 88 -15.00 -14.35 -3.30
C GLN A 88 -14.71 -15.84 -3.42
N ASP A 89 -13.44 -16.19 -3.52
CA ASP A 89 -12.97 -17.56 -3.49
C ASP A 89 -13.16 -18.11 -2.07
N THR A 90 -13.84 -19.25 -1.95
CA THR A 90 -14.17 -19.87 -0.66
C THR A 90 -12.97 -20.52 0.01
N ASP A 91 -11.96 -20.87 -0.78
CA ASP A 91 -10.84 -21.68 -0.30
C ASP A 91 -9.73 -20.82 0.33
N ASP A 92 -9.56 -19.58 -0.13
CA ASP A 92 -8.46 -18.70 0.31
C ASP A 92 -8.84 -17.22 0.48
N ASP A 93 -10.13 -16.90 0.50
CA ASP A 93 -10.68 -15.54 0.71
C ASP A 93 -10.13 -14.50 -0.29
N ARG A 94 -9.68 -14.95 -1.46
CA ARG A 94 -9.29 -14.04 -2.53
C ARG A 94 -10.52 -13.48 -3.22
N PHE A 95 -10.48 -12.20 -3.50
CA PHE A 95 -11.49 -11.51 -4.26
C PHE A 95 -11.13 -11.54 -5.74
N VAL A 96 -11.96 -12.17 -6.56
CA VAL A 96 -11.69 -12.41 -7.98
C VAL A 96 -12.66 -11.61 -8.83
N LEU A 97 -12.12 -10.75 -9.69
CA LEU A 97 -12.86 -10.05 -10.73
C LEU A 97 -12.68 -10.79 -12.05
N LYS A 98 -13.78 -11.19 -12.69
CA LYS A 98 -13.77 -11.91 -13.98
C LYS A 98 -14.63 -11.19 -15.02
N GLY A 99 -14.11 -11.09 -16.24
CA GLY A 99 -14.76 -10.36 -17.32
C GLY A 99 -13.75 -9.83 -18.33
N PRO A 100 -14.20 -9.36 -19.50
CA PRO A 100 -13.31 -9.08 -20.61
C PRO A 100 -12.53 -7.77 -20.42
N LEU A 101 -11.24 -7.81 -20.76
CA LEU A 101 -10.40 -6.65 -21.08
C LEU A 101 -10.19 -5.61 -19.96
N PHE A 102 -10.04 -6.04 -18.71
CA PHE A 102 -9.76 -5.16 -17.58
C PHE A 102 -8.38 -4.53 -17.62
N ASN A 103 -8.33 -3.36 -17.01
CA ASN A 103 -7.10 -2.69 -16.64
C ASN A 103 -6.95 -2.73 -15.11
N ALA A 104 -5.96 -3.49 -14.61
CA ALA A 104 -5.67 -3.60 -13.19
C ALA A 104 -5.35 -2.26 -12.53
N MET A 105 -4.82 -1.29 -13.29
CA MET A 105 -4.59 0.06 -12.77
C MET A 105 -5.86 0.75 -12.31
N LYS A 106 -7.04 0.40 -12.85
CA LYS A 106 -8.30 0.96 -12.37
C LYS A 106 -8.61 0.46 -10.94
N VAL A 107 -8.35 -0.82 -10.66
CA VAL A 107 -8.49 -1.40 -9.31
C VAL A 107 -7.50 -0.76 -8.34
N VAL A 108 -6.23 -0.65 -8.74
CA VAL A 108 -5.19 0.03 -7.97
C VAL A 108 -5.63 1.46 -7.63
N ASN A 109 -6.08 2.22 -8.63
CA ASN A 109 -6.51 3.61 -8.45
C ASN A 109 -7.69 3.74 -7.48
N ILE A 110 -8.68 2.85 -7.52
CA ILE A 110 -9.80 2.88 -6.57
C ILE A 110 -9.29 2.66 -5.14
N LEU A 111 -8.44 1.67 -4.95
CA LEU A 111 -7.90 1.34 -3.63
C LEU A 111 -7.01 2.45 -3.08
N THR A 112 -6.21 3.09 -3.93
CA THR A 112 -5.35 4.20 -3.48
C THR A 112 -6.15 5.47 -3.22
N THR A 113 -7.06 5.85 -4.12
CA THR A 113 -7.79 7.13 -4.02
C THR A 113 -8.97 7.10 -3.05
N GLN A 114 -9.67 5.97 -2.91
CA GLN A 114 -10.90 5.88 -2.10
C GLN A 114 -10.70 5.15 -0.77
N ARG A 115 -9.71 4.26 -0.68
CA ARG A 115 -9.51 3.37 0.48
C ARG A 115 -8.20 3.63 1.23
N GLY A 116 -7.40 4.59 0.78
CA GLY A 116 -6.18 5.04 1.46
C GLY A 116 -5.00 4.08 1.36
N PHE A 117 -5.04 3.13 0.42
CA PHE A 117 -3.89 2.27 0.17
C PHE A 117 -2.76 3.04 -0.50
N SER A 118 -1.52 2.65 -0.21
CA SER A 118 -0.32 3.17 -0.84
C SER A 118 0.47 2.03 -1.46
N MET A 119 1.02 2.25 -2.66
CA MET A 119 1.87 1.27 -3.32
C MET A 119 3.23 1.21 -2.62
N LYS A 120 3.61 0.03 -2.14
CA LYS A 120 4.83 -0.16 -1.33
C LYS A 120 6.05 -0.55 -2.17
N TRP A 121 5.83 -1.26 -3.26
CA TRP A 121 6.88 -1.63 -4.21
C TRP A 121 6.44 -1.35 -5.63
N ASN A 122 7.42 -1.24 -6.53
CA ASN A 122 7.13 -1.15 -7.95
C ASN A 122 6.40 -2.42 -8.43
N PRO A 123 5.45 -2.29 -9.38
CA PRO A 123 4.79 -3.44 -9.96
C PRO A 123 5.81 -4.44 -10.54
N THR A 124 5.62 -5.72 -10.26
CA THR A 124 6.52 -6.78 -10.71
C THR A 124 5.84 -7.65 -11.76
N GLN A 125 6.61 -8.03 -12.79
CA GLN A 125 6.15 -8.91 -13.86
C GLN A 125 6.65 -10.33 -13.62
N HIS A 126 5.75 -11.31 -13.71
CA HIS A 126 6.06 -12.73 -13.61
C HIS A 126 5.54 -13.47 -14.84
N ASN A 127 6.41 -14.22 -15.52
CA ASN A 127 6.01 -15.02 -16.68
C ASN A 127 5.21 -16.25 -16.21
N ILE A 128 4.11 -16.55 -16.90
CA ILE A 128 3.29 -17.72 -16.61
C ILE A 128 3.80 -18.90 -17.46
N PRO A 129 4.09 -20.07 -16.89
CA PRO A 129 4.53 -21.23 -17.66
C PRO A 129 3.50 -21.59 -18.74
N LEU A 130 3.94 -21.58 -19.99
CA LEU A 130 3.09 -21.97 -21.12
C LEU A 130 3.10 -23.48 -21.31
N LYS A 131 1.94 -24.05 -21.62
CA LYS A 131 1.86 -25.44 -22.07
C LYS A 131 2.57 -25.58 -23.43
N PRO A 132 3.24 -26.71 -23.72
CA PRO A 132 3.87 -26.95 -25.01
C PRO A 132 2.87 -26.74 -26.17
N GLY A 133 3.27 -25.99 -27.20
CA GLY A 133 2.44 -25.66 -28.36
C GLY A 133 1.54 -24.43 -28.20
N ASN A 134 1.51 -23.78 -27.03
CA ASN A 134 0.82 -22.51 -26.86
C ASN A 134 1.78 -21.33 -27.11
N HIS A 135 1.38 -20.43 -28.01
CA HIS A 135 2.13 -19.20 -28.35
C HIS A 135 1.48 -17.93 -27.77
N ASP A 136 0.47 -18.07 -26.89
CA ASP A 136 -0.12 -16.93 -26.19
C ASP A 136 0.91 -16.30 -25.25
N ASP A 137 1.25 -15.04 -25.51
CA ASP A 137 2.07 -14.22 -24.63
C ASP A 137 1.24 -13.80 -23.40
N ARG A 138 1.52 -14.45 -22.26
CA ARG A 138 0.81 -14.28 -20.99
C ARG A 138 1.80 -14.10 -19.85
N PHE A 139 1.53 -13.09 -19.02
CA PHE A 139 2.28 -12.83 -17.79
C PHE A 139 1.37 -12.29 -16.71
N ALA A 140 1.79 -12.40 -15.46
CA ALA A 140 1.13 -11.81 -14.33
C ALA A 140 1.82 -10.50 -13.93
N MET A 141 1.04 -9.46 -13.68
CA MET A 141 1.49 -8.24 -13.00
C MET A 141 1.05 -8.25 -11.55
N LEU A 142 1.99 -8.01 -10.64
CA LEU A 142 1.78 -8.04 -9.21
C LEU A 142 1.93 -6.63 -8.64
N TYR A 143 0.92 -6.18 -7.90
CA TYR A 143 0.92 -4.89 -7.21
C TYR A 143 0.77 -5.12 -5.71
N HIS A 144 1.71 -4.56 -4.96
CA HIS A 144 1.71 -4.66 -3.50
C HIS A 144 1.34 -3.31 -2.90
N LEU A 145 0.22 -3.30 -2.19
CA LEU A 145 -0.30 -2.11 -1.55
C LEU A 145 -0.44 -2.38 -0.05
N SER A 146 -0.30 -1.34 0.77
CA SER A 146 -0.66 -1.41 2.18
C SER A 146 -1.35 -0.13 2.64
N LYS A 147 -2.11 -0.23 3.73
CA LYS A 147 -2.68 0.91 4.45
C LYS A 147 -2.45 0.74 5.94
N THR A 148 -2.22 1.85 6.63
CA THR A 148 -2.20 1.86 8.09
C THR A 148 -3.63 1.66 8.60
N VAL A 149 -3.79 0.75 9.54
CA VAL A 149 -5.03 0.51 10.25
C VAL A 149 -4.84 1.05 11.66
N SER A 150 -5.66 2.03 12.03
CA SER A 150 -5.85 2.37 13.43
C SER A 150 -6.69 1.27 14.05
N ASP A 151 -6.12 0.53 15.00
CA ASP A 151 -6.91 -0.37 15.86
C ASP A 151 -8.05 0.47 16.48
N GLN A 152 -9.29 0.15 16.08
CA GLN A 152 -10.50 0.71 16.68
C GLN A 152 -10.95 -0.14 17.85
#